data_AF-A0A357B3I8-F1
#
_entry.id   AF-A0A357B3I8-F1
#
_cell.length_a   1.000
_cell.length_b   1.000
_cell.length_c   1.000
_cell.angle_alpha   90.00
_cell.angle_beta   90.00
_cell.angle_gamma   90.00
#
_symmetry.space_group_name_H-M   'P 1'
#
loop_
_entity.id
_entity.type
_entity.pdbx_description
1 polymer ?
#
loop_
_entity_poly.entity_id
_entity_poly.type
_entity_poly.pdbx_seq_one_letter_code
_entity_poly.pdbx_strand_id
1 'polypeptide(L)'
;MYIALRPVRIAGHDYRINDEIPDDCVTSHRLEATGFIKRIPSKAVSVPILGSDGSVSTVDLEPEDVKAALVFLQQTPANAAKSVPAITSQPLLDYLKLIDGRKAVQEAFNAPANGGGEDARSTK
;
A
#
# COMPACT_ATOMS: atom_id res chain seq x y z
N MET A 1 -12.11 -7.65 2.49
CA MET A 1 -13.23 -8.34 3.15
C MET A 1 -14.50 -8.14 2.33
N TYR A 2 -15.45 -9.07 2.37
CA TYR A 2 -16.76 -8.96 1.71
C TYR A 2 -17.89 -9.03 2.73
N ILE A 3 -19.08 -8.55 2.35
CA ILE A 3 -20.33 -8.75 3.08
C ILE A 3 -21.32 -9.52 2.22
N ALA A 4 -21.99 -10.51 2.81
CA ALA A 4 -23.07 -11.22 2.15
C ALA A 4 -24.32 -10.32 2.04
N LEU A 5 -24.82 -10.10 0.83
CA LEU A 5 -26.09 -9.41 0.59
C LEU A 5 -27.27 -10.39 0.51
N ARG A 6 -26.97 -11.67 0.28
CA ARG A 6 -27.93 -12.78 0.17
C ARG A 6 -27.33 -14.02 0.84
N PRO A 7 -28.16 -14.98 1.28
CA PRO A 7 -27.65 -16.27 1.75
C PRO A 7 -26.84 -16.94 0.63
N VAL A 8 -25.60 -17.31 0.93
CA VAL A 8 -24.68 -17.88 -0.05
C VAL A 8 -23.76 -18.90 0.60
N ARG A 9 -23.47 -19.98 -0.12
CA ARG A 9 -22.49 -20.97 0.32
C ARG A 9 -21.17 -20.77 -0.42
N ILE A 10 -20.10 -20.51 0.31
CA ILE A 10 -18.76 -20.24 -0.24
C ILE A 10 -17.75 -21.09 0.53
N ALA A 11 -16.85 -21.78 -0.19
CA ALA A 11 -15.82 -22.63 0.41
C ALA A 11 -16.35 -23.65 1.46
N GLY A 12 -17.58 -24.14 1.27
CA GLY A 12 -18.24 -25.08 2.19
C GLY A 12 -18.95 -24.44 3.39
N HIS A 13 -18.78 -23.13 3.62
CA HIS A 13 -19.42 -22.35 4.67
C HIS A 13 -20.69 -21.65 4.17
N ASP A 14 -21.75 -21.70 4.97
CA ASP A 14 -23.00 -21.00 4.71
C ASP A 14 -22.97 -19.61 5.37
N TYR A 15 -23.05 -18.56 4.56
CA TYR A 15 -23.12 -17.17 5.00
C TYR A 15 -24.55 -16.66 4.90
N ARG A 16 -25.04 -16.02 5.96
CA ARG A 16 -26.33 -15.33 6.01
C ARG A 16 -26.17 -13.88 5.56
N ILE A 17 -27.30 -13.22 5.33
CA ILE A 17 -27.32 -11.80 4.97
C ILE A 17 -26.62 -10.99 6.08
N ASN A 18 -25.73 -10.10 5.66
CA ASN A 18 -24.84 -9.26 6.46
C ASN A 18 -23.65 -9.96 7.14
N ASP A 19 -23.43 -11.25 6.91
CA ASP A 19 -22.23 -11.91 7.41
C ASP A 19 -20.99 -11.41 6.68
N GLU A 20 -19.88 -11.26 7.42
CA GLU A 20 -18.57 -10.94 6.87
C GLU A 20 -17.93 -12.20 6.26
N ILE A 21 -17.42 -12.06 5.04
CA ILE A 21 -16.78 -13.12 4.28
C ILE A 21 -15.30 -12.73 4.09
N PRO A 22 -14.36 -13.57 4.57
CA PRO A 22 -12.93 -13.40 4.31
C PRO A 22 -12.60 -13.38 2.80
N ASP A 23 -11.59 -12.60 2.40
CA ASP A 23 -11.24 -12.43 0.98
C ASP A 23 -10.74 -13.72 0.33
N ASP A 24 -10.04 -14.56 1.10
CA ASP A 24 -9.53 -15.87 0.67
C ASP A 24 -10.64 -16.89 0.36
N CYS A 25 -11.84 -16.71 0.93
CA CYS A 25 -12.99 -17.55 0.63
C CYS A 25 -13.61 -17.21 -0.74
N VAL A 26 -13.48 -15.97 -1.21
CA VAL A 26 -14.11 -15.50 -2.45
C VAL A 26 -13.22 -15.79 -3.66
N THR A 27 -13.39 -16.97 -4.26
CA THR A 27 -12.60 -17.41 -5.42
C THR A 27 -13.14 -16.91 -6.77
N SER A 28 -14.32 -16.28 -6.80
CA SER A 28 -14.98 -15.89 -8.05
C SER A 28 -15.65 -14.52 -7.98
N HIS A 29 -15.23 -13.61 -8.87
CA HIS A 29 -15.85 -12.30 -9.06
C HIS A 29 -17.32 -12.36 -9.53
N ARG A 30 -17.82 -13.55 -9.93
CA ARG A 30 -19.23 -13.70 -10.36
C ARG A 30 -20.21 -13.44 -9.23
N LEU A 31 -19.86 -13.77 -7.98
CA LEU A 31 -20.75 -13.56 -6.82
C LEU A 31 -20.94 -12.06 -6.53
N GLU A 32 -19.93 -11.25 -6.79
CA GLU A 32 -19.99 -9.80 -6.66
C GLU A 32 -20.81 -9.19 -7.82
N ALA A 33 -20.54 -9.61 -9.07
CA ALA A 33 -21.28 -9.14 -10.24
C ALA A 33 -22.79 -9.48 -10.20
N THR A 34 -23.16 -10.59 -9.55
CA THR A 34 -24.55 -11.03 -9.38
C THR A 34 -25.22 -10.46 -8.12
N GLY A 35 -24.48 -9.68 -7.32
CA GLY A 35 -25.00 -9.00 -6.13
C GLY A 35 -25.27 -9.92 -4.94
N PHE A 36 -24.63 -11.10 -4.86
CA PHE A 36 -24.70 -11.96 -3.68
C PHE A 36 -23.78 -11.49 -2.56
N ILE A 37 -22.65 -10.91 -2.93
CA ILE A 37 -21.68 -10.34 -2.01
C ILE A 37 -21.30 -8.94 -2.49
N LYS A 38 -20.82 -8.12 -1.56
CA LYS A 38 -20.26 -6.80 -1.86
C LYS A 38 -18.92 -6.67 -1.16
N ARG A 39 -17.89 -6.21 -1.86
CA ARG A 39 -16.61 -5.89 -1.21
C ARG A 39 -16.82 -4.77 -0.21
N ILE A 40 -16.41 -4.99 1.04
CA ILE A 40 -16.28 -3.91 2.01
C ILE A 40 -14.98 -3.20 1.65
N PRO A 41 -15.01 -1.91 1.25
CA PRO A 41 -13.78 -1.16 1.06
C PRO A 41 -13.02 -1.20 2.38
N SER A 42 -11.76 -1.60 2.34
CA SER A 42 -10.97 -1.60 3.55
C SER A 42 -10.87 -0.16 4.04
N LYS A 43 -11.07 0.05 5.34
CA LYS A 43 -10.95 1.40 5.90
C LYS A 43 -9.48 1.78 5.86
N ALA A 44 -9.19 3.01 5.42
CA ALA A 44 -7.88 3.58 5.58
C ALA A 44 -7.47 3.53 7.07
N VAL A 45 -6.18 3.28 7.29
CA VAL A 45 -5.54 3.25 8.59
C VAL A 45 -4.95 4.63 8.83
N SER A 46 -5.46 5.34 9.84
CA SER A 46 -4.88 6.61 10.27
C SER A 46 -3.60 6.35 11.07
N VAL A 47 -2.45 6.68 10.50
CA VAL A 47 -1.14 6.47 11.12
C VAL A 47 -0.61 7.80 11.66
N PRO A 48 -0.25 7.91 12.95
CA PRO A 48 0.33 9.12 13.50
C PRO A 48 1.78 9.31 13.04
N ILE A 49 2.15 10.55 12.75
CA ILE A 49 3.51 10.98 12.44
C ILE A 49 3.94 12.01 13.48
N LEU A 50 5.10 11.78 14.10
CA LEU A 50 5.74 12.74 14.98
C LEU A 50 6.60 13.70 14.15
N GLY A 51 6.21 14.97 14.11
CA GLY A 51 6.97 16.03 13.47
C GLY A 51 8.22 16.42 14.27
N SER A 52 9.18 17.05 13.61
CA SER A 52 10.44 17.52 14.21
C SER A 52 10.24 18.58 15.29
N ASP A 53 9.10 19.27 15.28
CA ASP A 53 8.66 20.26 16.25
C ASP A 53 7.90 19.66 17.45
N GLY A 54 7.77 18.32 17.49
CA GLY A 54 7.00 17.60 18.51
C GLY A 54 5.49 17.57 18.27
N SER A 55 5.01 18.14 17.16
CA SER A 55 3.60 18.01 16.76
C SER A 55 3.30 16.57 16.30
N VAL A 56 2.04 16.15 16.46
CA VAL A 56 1.56 14.88 15.91
C VAL A 56 0.54 15.19 14.82
N SER A 57 0.83 14.74 13.60
CA SER A 57 -0.12 14.72 12.49
C SER A 57 -0.55 13.29 12.19
N THR A 58 -1.55 13.12 11.34
CA THR A 58 -2.02 11.80 10.90
C THR A 58 -2.00 11.73 9.38
N VAL A 59 -1.61 10.59 8.84
CA VAL A 59 -1.75 10.26 7.42
C VAL A 59 -2.64 9.02 7.31
N ASP A 60 -3.67 9.12 6.49
CA ASP A 60 -4.55 7.99 6.19
C ASP A 60 -3.90 7.16 5.07
N LEU A 61 -3.59 5.91 5.39
CA LEU A 61 -2.98 4.96 4.46
C LEU A 61 -3.94 3.82 4.16
N GLU A 62 -4.05 3.42 2.90
CA GLU A 62 -4.73 2.17 2.59
C GLU A 62 -3.94 0.98 3.17
N PRO A 63 -4.59 -0.15 3.49
CA PRO A 63 -3.88 -1.30 4.07
C PRO A 63 -2.71 -1.80 3.21
N GLU A 64 -2.81 -1.70 1.89
CA GLU A 64 -1.73 -2.06 0.97
C GLU A 64 -0.54 -1.09 1.09
N ASP A 65 -0.80 0.20 1.33
CA ASP A 65 0.25 1.18 1.59
C ASP A 65 0.93 0.91 2.93
N VAL A 66 0.18 0.56 3.98
CA VAL A 66 0.76 0.16 5.28
C VAL A 66 1.68 -1.04 5.12
N LYS A 67 1.23 -2.07 4.40
CA LYS A 67 2.03 -3.26 4.11
C LYS A 67 3.29 -2.91 3.32
N ALA A 68 3.16 -2.10 2.27
CA ALA A 68 4.28 -1.66 1.46
C ALA A 68 5.29 -0.84 2.29
N ALA A 69 4.83 0.05 3.17
CA ALA A 69 5.68 0.81 4.08
C ALA A 69 6.50 -0.11 5.00
N LEU A 70 5.85 -1.09 5.64
CA LEU A 70 6.54 -2.03 6.54
C LEU A 70 7.59 -2.86 5.79
N VAL A 71 7.28 -3.34 4.60
CA VAL A 71 8.24 -4.07 3.75
C VAL A 71 9.41 -3.16 3.37
N PHE A 72 9.14 -1.93 2.95
CA PHE A 72 10.15 -0.95 2.57
C PHE A 72 11.13 -0.62 3.71
N LEU A 73 10.60 -0.37 4.92
CA LEU A 73 11.40 -0.03 6.10
C LEU A 73 12.31 -1.18 6.55
N GLN A 74 11.92 -2.43 6.30
CA GLN A 74 12.73 -3.61 6.62
C GLN A 74 13.88 -3.86 5.62
N GLN A 75 13.89 -3.19 4.47
CA GLN A 75 14.97 -3.34 3.50
C GLN A 75 16.26 -2.65 3.97
N THR A 76 17.39 -3.02 3.38
CA THR A 76 18.63 -2.25 3.52
C THR A 76 18.47 -0.86 2.87
N PRO A 77 19.23 0.17 3.30
CA PRO A 77 19.13 1.51 2.72
C PRO A 77 19.29 1.53 1.19
N ALA A 78 20.19 0.69 0.66
CA ALA A 78 20.44 0.59 -0.78
C ALA A 78 19.27 -0.03 -1.56
N ASN A 79 18.59 -1.03 -0.98
CA ASN A 79 17.42 -1.65 -1.63
C ASN A 79 16.21 -0.72 -1.55
N ALA A 80 15.99 -0.09 -0.39
CA ALA A 80 14.92 0.88 -0.20
C ALA A 80 15.04 2.03 -1.21
N ALA A 81 16.22 2.65 -1.33
CA ALA A 81 16.48 3.73 -2.29
C ALA A 81 16.16 3.33 -3.75
N LYS A 82 16.50 2.09 -4.16
CA LYS A 82 16.19 1.58 -5.51
C LYS A 82 14.69 1.38 -5.76
N SER A 83 13.92 1.14 -4.70
CA SER A 83 12.47 0.92 -4.81
C SER A 83 11.64 2.20 -4.80
N VAL A 84 12.20 3.33 -4.36
CA VAL A 84 11.51 4.64 -4.32
C VAL A 84 10.85 5.02 -5.65
N PRO A 85 11.50 4.91 -6.82
CA PRO A 85 10.87 5.30 -8.09
C PRO A 85 9.68 4.44 -8.50
N ALA A 86 9.53 3.25 -7.92
CA ALA A 86 8.41 2.34 -8.18
C ALA A 86 7.18 2.61 -7.29
N ILE A 87 7.30 3.51 -6.30
CA ILE A 87 6.20 3.87 -5.41
C ILE A 87 5.29 4.86 -6.13
N THR A 88 4.08 4.41 -6.50
CA THR A 88 3.08 5.22 -7.18
C THR A 88 2.05 5.85 -6.24
N SER A 89 1.98 5.38 -4.99
CA SER A 89 1.07 5.90 -3.97
C SER A 89 1.65 7.15 -3.33
N GLN A 90 1.01 8.30 -3.57
CA GLN A 90 1.45 9.57 -2.99
C GLN A 90 1.35 9.59 -1.45
N PRO A 91 0.26 9.12 -0.82
CA PRO A 91 0.19 9.03 0.64
C PRO A 91 1.32 8.19 1.25
N LEU A 92 1.66 7.06 0.61
CA LEU A 92 2.78 6.21 1.01
C LEU A 92 4.12 6.93 0.88
N LEU A 93 4.33 7.65 -0.22
CA LEU A 93 5.57 8.39 -0.46
C LEU A 93 5.76 9.52 0.55
N ASP A 94 4.71 10.30 0.81
CA ASP A 94 4.72 11.38 1.81
C ASP A 94 5.00 10.83 3.21
N TYR A 95 4.34 9.71 3.56
CA TYR A 95 4.58 9.00 4.82
C TYR A 95 6.04 8.58 4.96
N LEU A 96 6.57 7.82 3.99
CA LEU A 96 7.95 7.31 4.03
C LEU A 96 9.00 8.42 4.04
N LYS A 97 8.76 9.52 3.32
CA LYS A 97 9.66 10.68 3.30
C LYS A 97 9.80 11.31 4.69
N LEU A 98 8.74 11.27 5.50
CA LEU A 98 8.75 11.82 6.85
C LEU A 98 9.41 10.88 7.87
N ILE A 99 9.19 9.57 7.76
CA ILE A 99 9.61 8.61 8.80
C ILE A 99 10.95 7.93 8.53
N ASP A 100 11.42 7.86 7.28
CA ASP A 100 12.66 7.17 6.93
C ASP A 100 13.85 8.12 6.90
N GLY A 101 14.55 8.26 8.02
CA GLY A 101 15.71 9.15 8.15
C GLY A 101 16.99 8.70 7.44
N ARG A 102 16.98 7.59 6.68
CA ARG A 102 18.21 7.05 6.07
C ARG A 102 18.66 7.91 4.89
N LYS A 103 19.89 8.44 4.96
CA LYS A 103 20.45 9.39 3.98
C LYS A 103 20.27 8.96 2.51
N ALA A 104 20.64 7.74 2.16
CA ALA A 104 20.53 7.22 0.80
C ALA A 104 19.07 7.17 0.28
N VAL A 105 18.11 6.95 1.20
CA VAL A 105 16.69 6.92 0.87
C VAL A 105 16.14 8.33 0.69
N GLN A 106 16.54 9.26 1.56
CA GLN A 106 16.19 10.68 1.42
C GLN A 106 16.76 11.30 0.14
N GLU A 107 17.97 10.92 -0.27
CA GLU A 107 18.53 11.32 -1.56
C GLU A 107 17.67 10.78 -2.72
N ALA A 108 17.19 9.54 -2.64
CA ALA A 108 16.30 8.97 -3.65
C ALA A 108 14.93 9.67 -3.71
N PHE A 109 14.34 10.05 -2.57
CA PHE A 109 13.08 10.81 -2.54
C PHE A 109 13.19 12.24 -3.11
N ASN A 110 14.38 12.82 -3.07
CA ASN A 110 14.63 14.18 -3.55
C ASN A 110 15.28 14.20 -4.95
N ALA A 111 15.59 13.03 -5.52
CA ALA A 111 16.13 12.94 -6.87
C ALA A 111 15.08 13.44 -7.89
N PRO A 112 15.47 14.27 -8.87
CA PRO A 112 14.55 14.66 -9.94
C PRO A 112 14.09 13.41 -10.69
N ALA A 113 12.80 13.36 -11.06
CA ALA A 113 12.19 12.30 -11.85
C ALA A 113 12.73 12.33 -13.30
N ASN A 114 14.02 12.01 -13.49
CA ASN A 114 14.65 11.69 -14.76
C ASN A 114 16.10 11.25 -14.53
N GLY A 115 16.29 9.93 -14.46
CA GLY A 115 17.55 9.26 -14.74
C GLY A 115 17.40 8.42 -15.99
N GLY A 116 16.97 9.03 -17.10
CA GLY A 116 17.14 8.42 -18.42
C GLY A 116 18.63 8.29 -18.66
N GLY A 117 19.12 7.05 -18.74
CA GLY A 117 20.53 6.77 -18.92
C GLY A 117 21.06 7.43 -20.20
N GLU A 118 22.09 8.25 -20.05
CA GLU A 118 23.06 8.42 -21.11
C GLU A 118 24.28 7.58 -20.73
N ASP A 119 24.37 6.45 -21.44
CA ASP A 119 25.54 5.59 -21.48
C ASP A 119 26.80 6.42 -21.71
N ALA A 120 27.77 6.18 -20.84
CA ALA A 120 29.16 6.47 -21.11
C ALA A 120 29.58 5.78 -22.42
N ARG A 121 29.64 6.54 -23.53
CA ARG A 121 30.49 6.20 -24.66
C ARG A 121 31.65 7.16 -24.77
N SER A 122 32.72 6.72 -24.10
CA SER A 122 34.10 6.91 -24.51
C SER A 122 34.31 6.56 -26.00
N THR A 123 35.35 7.14 -26.59
CA THR A 123 35.84 7.10 -28.00
C THR A 123 35.18 8.16 -28.89
N LYS A 124 35.88 9.16 -29.43
CA LYS A 124 37.27 9.27 -29.91
C LYS A 124 37.81 10.69 -29.71
#